data_AF-A0A976DQE6-F1
#
_entry.id   AF-A0A976DQE6-F1
#
_cell.length_a   1.000
_cell.length_b   1.000
_cell.length_c   1.000
_cell.angle_alpha   90.00
_cell.angle_beta   90.00
_cell.angle_gamma   90.00
#
_symmetry.space_group_name_H-M   'P 1'
#
loop_
_entity.id
_entity.type
_entity.pdbx_description
1 polymer ?
#
loop_
_entity_poly.entity_id
_entity_poly.type
_entity_poly.pdbx_seq_one_letter_code
_entity_poly.pdbx_strand_id
1 'polypeptide(L)' 'MPFDLVSDPVARNRSARGKVNYHAGLAAEAAVARQYEDRGIAICARRWRGITGEIDLIGRLGDEVIFIEVKQS' A
#
# COMPACT_ATOMS: atom_id res chain seq x y z
N MET A 1 -29.83 33.79 0.26
CA MET A 1 -29.65 33.62 1.71
C MET A 1 -28.72 32.44 1.95
N PRO A 2 -27.63 32.61 2.71
CA PRO A 2 -26.48 31.70 2.72
C PRO A 2 -26.50 30.78 3.93
N PHE A 3 -26.96 29.52 3.82
CA PHE A 3 -26.94 28.63 4.99
C PHE A 3 -26.61 27.18 4.61
N ASP A 4 -25.39 26.82 5.01
CA ASP A 4 -24.94 25.53 5.52
C ASP A 4 -24.74 24.35 4.56
N LEU A 5 -23.50 24.29 4.07
CA LEU A 5 -22.73 23.07 3.82
C LEU A 5 -22.75 22.16 5.07
N VAL A 6 -23.86 21.46 5.29
CA VAL A 6 -23.87 20.32 6.20
C VAL A 6 -23.01 19.25 5.55
N SER A 7 -21.77 19.12 6.02
CA SER A 7 -20.89 18.03 5.58
C SER A 7 -21.56 16.70 5.90
N ASP A 8 -21.99 16.01 4.85
CA ASP A 8 -22.69 14.74 4.91
C ASP A 8 -21.93 13.76 5.82
N PRO A 9 -22.53 13.27 6.92
CA PRO A 9 -21.86 12.34 7.84
C PRO A 9 -21.42 11.05 7.13
N VAL A 10 -22.11 10.66 6.04
CA VAL A 10 -21.73 9.55 5.16
C VAL A 10 -20.42 9.85 4.41
N ALA A 11 -20.23 11.07 3.91
CA ALA A 11 -18.99 11.50 3.24
C ALA A 11 -17.83 11.56 4.24
N ARG A 12 -18.09 12.00 5.48
CA ARG A 12 -17.11 12.02 6.57
C ARG A 12 -16.66 10.61 6.96
N ASN A 13 -17.59 9.66 7.09
CA ASN A 13 -17.28 8.25 7.39
C ASN A 13 -16.54 7.54 6.24
N ARG A 14 -16.88 7.81 4.97
CA ARG A 14 -16.09 7.29 3.83
C ARG A 14 -14.67 7.85 3.81
N SER A 15 -14.50 9.13 4.10
CA SER A 15 -13.17 9.76 4.16
C SER A 15 -12.30 9.17 5.28
N ALA A 16 -12.90 8.88 6.44
CA ALA A 16 -12.21 8.25 7.56
C ALA A 16 -11.81 6.81 7.23
N ARG A 17 -12.72 6.02 6.63
CA ARG A 17 -12.42 4.64 6.20
C ARG A 17 -11.36 4.58 5.11
N GLY A 18 -11.39 5.50 4.14
CA GLY A 18 -10.35 5.59 3.11
C GLY A 18 -8.96 5.86 3.69
N LYS A 19 -8.86 6.75 4.69
CA LYS A 19 -7.59 7.01 5.40
C LYS A 19 -7.10 5.80 6.18
N VAL A 20 -7.99 5.10 6.89
CA VAL A 20 -7.64 3.88 7.63
C VAL A 20 -7.14 2.79 6.69
N ASN A 21 -7.84 2.54 5.58
CA ASN A 21 -7.43 1.54 4.59
C ASN A 21 -6.08 1.90 3.95
N TYR A 22 -5.83 3.19 3.70
CA TYR A 22 -4.53 3.66 3.18
C TYR A 22 -3.39 3.37 4.16
N HIS A 23 -3.56 3.72 5.45
CA HIS A 23 -2.55 3.44 6.46
C HIS A 23 -2.38 1.93 6.72
N ALA A 24 -3.46 1.16 6.65
CA ALA A 24 -3.42 -0.30 6.75
C ALA A 24 -2.63 -0.92 5.57
N GLY A 25 -2.85 -0.44 4.35
CA GLY A 25 -2.10 -0.89 3.17
C GLY A 25 -0.60 -0.61 3.29
N LEU A 26 -0.22 0.61 3.72
CA LEU A 26 1.19 0.95 3.95
C LEU A 26 1.83 0.10 5.05
N ALA A 27 1.11 -0.15 6.14
CA ALA A 27 1.59 -0.99 7.22
C ALA A 27 1.76 -2.46 6.78
N ALA A 28 0.82 -2.97 5.98
CA ALA A 28 0.91 -4.30 5.41
C ALA A 28 2.11 -4.43 4.47
N GLU A 29 2.33 -3.46 3.58
CA GLU A 29 3.50 -3.43 2.69
C GLU A 29 4.81 -3.45 3.49
N ALA A 30 4.91 -2.62 4.54
CA ALA A 30 6.09 -2.57 5.40
C ALA A 30 6.33 -3.90 6.14
N ALA A 31 5.27 -4.55 6.63
CA ALA A 31 5.35 -5.84 7.31
C ALA A 31 5.82 -6.95 6.36
N VAL A 32 5.26 -6.98 5.14
CA VAL A 32 5.66 -7.94 4.11
C VAL A 32 7.12 -7.72 3.72
N ALA A 33 7.53 -6.48 3.45
CA ALA A 33 8.92 -6.17 3.12
C ALA A 33 9.89 -6.70 4.19
N ARG A 34 9.60 -6.46 5.47
CA ARG A 34 10.41 -6.96 6.59
C ARG A 34 10.49 -8.48 6.61
N GLN A 35 9.37 -9.17 6.41
CA GLN A 35 9.33 -10.63 6.40
C GLN A 35 10.19 -11.23 5.28
N TYR A 36 10.25 -10.58 4.11
CA TYR A 36 11.13 -10.99 3.02
C TYR A 36 12.60 -10.68 3.30
N GLU A 37 12.89 -9.50 3.86
CA GLU A 37 14.24 -9.12 4.30
C GLU A 37 14.79 -10.10 5.34
N ASP A 38 13.99 -10.48 6.34
CA ASP A 38 14.34 -11.45 7.39
C ASP A 38 14.61 -12.86 6.81
N ARG A 39 14.11 -13.16 5.62
CA ARG A 39 14.36 -14.41 4.87
C ARG A 39 15.58 -14.31 3.93
N GLY A 40 16.31 -13.20 3.97
CA GLY A 40 17.47 -12.94 3.12
C GLY A 40 17.14 -12.43 1.73
N ILE A 41 15.88 -12.04 1.47
CA ILE A 41 15.44 -11.48 0.19
C ILE A 41 15.56 -9.96 0.28
N ALA A 42 16.50 -9.39 -0.48
CA ALA A 42 16.71 -7.95 -0.47
C ALA A 42 15.59 -7.24 -1.24
N ILE A 43 14.91 -6.27 -0.61
CA ILE A 43 13.90 -5.45 -1.29
C ILE A 43 14.62 -4.36 -2.10
N CYS A 44 14.59 -4.47 -3.42
CA CYS A 44 15.26 -3.56 -4.34
C CYS A 44 14.38 -2.37 -4.76
N ALA A 45 13.05 -2.53 -4.74
CA ALA A 45 12.12 -1.45 -5.01
C ALA A 45 10.82 -1.60 -4.22
N ARG A 46 10.20 -0.47 -3.90
CA ARG A 46 8.90 -0.37 -3.21
C ARG A 46 7.99 0.57 -3.98
N ARG A 47 6.71 0.22 -4.11
CA ARG A 47 5.68 0.90 -4.91
C ARG A 47 6.20 1.32 -6.28
N TRP A 48 6.84 0.38 -6.97
CA TRP A 48 7.42 0.61 -8.27
C TRP A 48 6.32 0.93 -9.27
N ARG A 49 6.56 1.93 -10.12
CA ARG A 49 5.62 2.37 -11.17
C ARG A 49 6.33 2.30 -12.52
N GLY A 50 5.75 1.54 -13.44
CA GLY A 50 6.17 1.44 -14.82
C GLY A 50 5.15 2.05 -15.77
N ILE A 51 5.46 1.97 -17.06
CA ILE A 51 4.58 2.47 -18.13
C ILE A 51 3.24 1.70 -18.16
N THR A 52 3.27 0.41 -17.85
CA THR A 52 2.13 -0.50 -18.02
C THR A 52 1.48 -0.94 -16.71
N GLY A 53 1.96 -0.46 -15.55
CA GLY A 53 1.43 -0.88 -14.26
C GLY A 53 2.29 -0.50 -13.07
N GLU A 54 1.90 -1.02 -11.91
CA GLU A 54 2.58 -0.82 -10.63
C GLU A 54 2.82 -2.17 -9.96
N ILE A 55 3.85 -2.22 -9.11
CA ILE A 55 4.20 -3.39 -8.30
C ILE A 55 4.51 -2.89 -6.88
N ASP A 56 3.88 -3.50 -5.88
CA ASP A 56 4.05 -3.08 -4.49
C ASP A 56 5.49 -3.26 -3.99
N LEU A 57 6.08 -4.45 -4.20
CA LEU A 57 7.45 -4.73 -3.76
C LEU A 57 8.20 -5.57 -4.81
N ILE A 58 9.48 -5.26 -5.01
CA ILE A 58 10.39 -6.04 -5.84
C ILE A 58 11.55 -6.51 -4.98
N GLY A 59 11.67 -7.81 -4.79
CA GLY A 59 12.74 -8.46 -4.07
C GLY A 59 13.76 -9.13 -4.99
N ARG A 60 14.96 -9.40 -4.46
CA ARG A 60 16.00 -10.15 -5.15
C ARG A 60 16.68 -11.17 -4.22
N LEU A 61 16.87 -12.37 -4.73
CA LEU A 61 17.61 -13.45 -4.07
C LEU A 61 18.63 -14.04 -5.06
N GLY A 62 19.89 -13.63 -4.95
CA GLY A 62 20.90 -13.97 -5.97
C GLY A 62 20.50 -13.43 -7.35
N ASP A 63 20.28 -14.35 -8.28
CA ASP A 63 19.86 -14.03 -9.66
C ASP A 63 18.34 -14.06 -9.86
N GLU A 64 17.57 -14.43 -8.84
CA GLU A 64 16.11 -14.45 -8.89
C GLU A 64 15.52 -13.08 -8.54
N VAL A 65 14.56 -12.63 -9.36
CA VAL A 65 13.76 -11.43 -9.10
C VAL A 65 12.35 -11.86 -8.71
N ILE A 66 11.88 -11.35 -7.57
CA ILE A 66 10.61 -11.75 -6.96
C ILE A 66 9.69 -10.52 -6.96
N PHE A 67 8.57 -10.62 -7.67
CA PHE A 67 7.52 -9.59 -7.66
C PHE A 67 6.48 -9.94 -6.61
N ILE A 68 6.16 -9.00 -5.73
CA ILE A 68 5.30 -9.22 -4.58
C ILE A 68 4.17 -8.18 -4.64
N GLU A 69 2.95 -8.69 -4.76
CA GLU A 69 1.70 -7.93 -4.69
C GLU A 69 1.09 -8.13 -3.29
N VAL A 70 0.85 -7.04 -2.57
CA VAL A 70 0.35 -7.09 -1.19
C VAL A 70 -1.17 -6.93 -1.21
N LYS A 71 -1.88 -7.87 -0.57
CA LYS A 71 -3.33 -7.79 -0.38
C LYS A 71 -3.66 -7.64 1.10
N GLN A 72 -4.44 -6.62 1.43
CA GLN A 72 -5.03 -6.46 2.76
C GLN A 72 -6.46 -7.02 2.73
N SER A 73 -6.72 -7.99 3.61
CA SER A 73 -8.01 -8.69 3.78
C SER A 73 -8.87 -8.06 4.85
#